data_AF-F9RIG0-F1
#
_entry.id   AF-F9RIG0-F1
#
_cell.length_a   1.000
_cell.length_b   1.000
_cell.length_c   1.000
_cell.angle_alpha   90.00
_cell.angle_beta   90.00
_cell.angle_gamma   90.00
#
_symmetry.space_group_name_H-M   'P 1'
#
loop_
_entity.id
_entity.type
_entity.pdbx_description
1 polymer ?
#
loop_
_entity_poly.entity_id
_entity_poly.type
_entity_poly.pdbx_seq_one_letter_code
_entity_poly.pdbx_strand_id
1 'polypeptide(L)'
;MNIKTTGLTAVCAALLASGCASQNESLGNGEYLELLSINVIERDLSSFTPTNISRTDIATIATKKAPIPYTFTVRSGERYQVALNRWIKAMGYQNIAWSMNKANRQALDELSNTSMRFDGSFKKAVNELSDALGTPINIITDNKTLVAGVYDFDGDARITHIKGSSLKVVVERVVKNYGLRWDSGDAFSRSWLAPNDYEFGSDYYLLTPKDDIETALTTVLEEFPVYSSIVESTGQVIIQEDL
;
A
#
# COMPACT_ATOMS: atom_id res chain seq x y z
N MET A 1 -27.59 -44.64 -52.76
CA MET A 1 -27.73 -44.06 -54.12
C MET A 1 -27.81 -42.55 -53.97
N ASN A 2 -27.01 -41.67 -54.58
CA ASN A 2 -25.79 -41.75 -55.42
C ASN A 2 -24.97 -40.48 -55.05
N ILE A 3 -23.69 -40.48 -54.66
CA ILE A 3 -22.43 -40.72 -55.42
C ILE A 3 -22.31 -39.94 -56.74
N LYS A 4 -21.43 -38.93 -56.74
CA LYS A 4 -20.37 -38.56 -57.73
C LYS A 4 -19.61 -37.33 -57.15
N THR A 5 -18.28 -37.23 -56.95
CA THR A 5 -17.05 -37.50 -57.77
C THR A 5 -17.05 -36.79 -59.13
N THR A 6 -15.99 -36.15 -59.65
CA THR A 6 -14.56 -35.89 -59.28
C THR A 6 -14.11 -34.62 -60.06
N GLY A 7 -12.97 -33.92 -59.90
CA GLY A 7 -11.69 -34.09 -59.19
C GLY A 7 -10.97 -32.71 -59.22
N LEU A 8 -9.70 -32.48 -59.62
CA LEU A 8 -8.37 -33.06 -59.32
C LEU A 8 -7.31 -32.32 -60.21
N THR A 9 -6.11 -31.99 -59.68
CA THR A 9 -4.86 -31.55 -60.40
C THR A 9 -4.90 -30.20 -61.17
N ALA A 10 -3.84 -29.39 -61.34
CA ALA A 10 -2.38 -29.48 -61.09
C ALA A 10 -1.75 -28.04 -61.06
N VAL A 11 -0.46 -27.70 -60.80
CA VAL A 11 0.73 -28.28 -60.10
C VAL A 11 1.87 -27.20 -60.09
N CYS A 12 2.86 -27.29 -59.18
CA CYS A 12 4.17 -26.57 -59.16
C CYS A 12 4.19 -25.04 -58.82
N ALA A 13 5.24 -24.47 -58.20
CA ALA A 13 6.49 -25.01 -57.62
C ALA A 13 7.14 -24.07 -56.56
N ALA A 14 7.94 -24.67 -55.66
CA ALA A 14 9.19 -24.20 -54.98
C ALA A 14 9.40 -22.70 -54.60
N LEU A 15 10.01 -22.35 -53.47
CA LEU A 15 11.36 -22.76 -53.01
C LEU A 15 11.56 -22.67 -51.48
N LEU A 16 12.66 -23.28 -51.02
CA LEU A 16 13.08 -23.46 -49.62
C LEU A 16 13.92 -22.29 -49.08
N ALA A 17 13.84 -22.05 -47.76
CA ALA A 17 14.91 -21.40 -46.98
C ALA A 17 14.85 -21.84 -45.51
N SER A 18 15.56 -22.92 -45.16
CA SER A 18 15.70 -23.39 -43.78
C SER A 18 16.77 -22.60 -43.03
N GLY A 19 16.44 -22.02 -41.88
CA GLY A 19 17.42 -21.37 -41.00
C GLY A 19 18.30 -22.41 -40.30
N CYS A 20 19.62 -22.34 -40.52
CA CYS A 20 20.58 -23.28 -39.94
C CYS A 20 20.85 -22.96 -38.47
N ALA A 21 20.64 -23.92 -37.58
CA ALA A 21 21.22 -23.92 -36.24
C ALA A 21 22.58 -24.62 -36.29
N SER A 22 23.68 -23.88 -36.13
CA SER A 22 25.02 -24.46 -36.09
C SER A 22 25.36 -24.97 -34.70
N GLN A 23 25.28 -26.29 -34.52
CA GLN A 23 26.12 -26.96 -33.51
C GLN A 23 27.59 -26.87 -33.96
N ASN A 24 28.51 -26.75 -33.01
CA ASN A 24 29.90 -27.15 -33.22
C ASN A 24 30.37 -27.91 -31.97
N GLU A 25 31.09 -28.99 -32.21
CA GLU A 25 31.28 -30.09 -31.26
C GLU A 25 32.45 -29.87 -30.30
N SER A 26 32.38 -30.53 -29.15
CA SER A 26 33.53 -30.67 -28.25
C SER A 26 34.41 -31.82 -28.71
N LEU A 27 35.66 -31.52 -29.06
CA LEU A 27 36.71 -32.51 -29.26
C LEU A 27 38.01 -31.93 -28.68
N GLY A 28 38.39 -32.42 -27.50
CA GLY A 28 39.64 -32.03 -26.85
C GLY A 28 40.82 -32.88 -27.33
N ASN A 29 42.00 -32.27 -27.36
CA ASN A 29 43.28 -32.91 -27.08
C ASN A 29 44.21 -31.83 -26.53
N GLY A 30 44.91 -32.13 -25.44
CA GLY A 30 45.60 -31.12 -24.65
C GLY A 30 47.08 -30.99 -24.97
N GLU A 31 47.60 -29.76 -24.85
CA GLU A 31 48.99 -29.50 -24.51
C GLU A 31 49.02 -28.52 -23.33
N TYR A 32 49.83 -28.82 -22.31
CA TYR A 32 49.98 -27.97 -21.14
C TYR A 32 50.98 -26.85 -21.46
N LEU A 33 50.51 -25.61 -21.50
CA LEU A 33 51.37 -24.44 -21.51
C LEU A 33 51.47 -23.86 -20.10
N GLU A 34 52.59 -24.10 -19.42
CA GLU A 34 52.93 -23.37 -18.21
C GLU A 34 53.26 -21.92 -18.57
N LEU A 35 52.30 -21.02 -18.34
CA LEU A 35 52.50 -19.58 -18.48
C LEU A 35 53.41 -19.07 -17.37
N LEU A 36 54.71 -18.98 -17.67
CA LEU A 36 55.64 -18.13 -16.93
C LEU A 36 55.03 -16.72 -16.81
N SER A 37 54.86 -16.25 -15.58
CA SER A 37 54.24 -14.97 -15.27
C SER A 37 55.16 -13.80 -15.67
N ILE A 38 55.12 -13.43 -16.94
CA ILE A 38 55.80 -12.26 -17.48
C ILE A 38 54.85 -11.07 -17.36
N ASN A 39 55.25 -10.05 -16.58
CA ASN A 39 54.50 -8.79 -16.48
C ASN A 39 54.60 -8.00 -17.80
N VAL A 40 53.64 -8.19 -18.69
CA VAL A 40 53.45 -7.34 -19.87
C VAL A 40 52.87 -6.01 -19.42
N ILE A 41 53.68 -4.95 -19.49
CA ILE A 41 53.21 -3.58 -19.31
C ILE A 41 52.74 -3.07 -20.68
N GLU A 42 51.44 -3.14 -20.93
CA GLU A 42 50.85 -2.51 -22.11
C GLU A 42 50.96 -0.99 -21.99
N ARG A 43 51.71 -0.38 -22.92
CA ARG A 43 51.88 1.06 -22.96
C ARG A 43 50.93 1.64 -24.01
N ASP A 44 49.73 2.02 -23.56
CA ASP A 44 48.79 2.76 -24.40
C ASP A 44 49.46 4.05 -24.92
N LEU A 45 49.30 4.29 -26.23
CA LEU A 45 49.83 5.44 -26.96
C LEU A 45 48.69 6.31 -27.53
N SER A 46 47.45 6.10 -27.08
CA SER A 46 46.33 6.97 -27.41
C SER A 46 46.62 8.41 -26.99
N SER A 47 46.42 9.35 -27.92
CA SER A 47 46.70 10.76 -27.69
C SER A 47 45.70 11.32 -26.66
N PHE A 48 46.19 11.71 -25.48
CA PHE A 48 45.39 12.33 -24.43
C PHE A 48 44.60 13.54 -24.93
N THR A 49 43.30 13.36 -25.17
CA THR A 49 42.37 14.48 -25.22
C THR A 49 42.14 14.96 -23.79
N PRO A 50 42.42 16.24 -23.48
CA PRO A 50 42.21 16.76 -22.13
C PRO A 50 40.72 16.72 -21.81
N THR A 51 40.33 15.80 -20.93
CA THR A 51 38.97 15.77 -20.38
C THR A 51 38.79 17.04 -19.55
N ASN A 52 37.83 17.89 -19.94
CA ASN A 52 37.48 19.06 -19.14
C ASN A 52 36.83 18.62 -17.82
N ILE A 53 37.65 18.43 -16.80
CA ILE A 53 37.21 18.30 -15.42
C ILE A 53 36.67 19.66 -14.95
N SER A 54 35.36 19.84 -15.11
CA SER A 54 34.61 20.88 -14.42
C SER A 54 34.85 20.72 -12.91
N ARG A 55 35.63 21.63 -12.32
CA ARG A 55 35.78 21.69 -10.87
C ARG A 55 34.41 21.81 -10.24
N THR A 56 34.09 20.88 -9.34
CA THR A 56 32.97 21.05 -8.42
C THR A 56 33.46 21.94 -7.27
N ASP A 57 33.80 23.19 -7.59
CA ASP A 57 34.13 24.20 -6.60
C ASP A 57 32.85 24.55 -5.83
N ILE A 58 32.73 23.98 -4.64
CA ILE A 58 31.65 24.19 -3.68
C ILE A 58 30.26 23.89 -4.26
N ALA A 59 29.95 22.59 -4.37
CA ALA A 59 28.56 22.17 -4.29
C ALA A 59 28.03 22.58 -2.91
N THR A 60 27.32 23.72 -2.86
CA THR A 60 26.58 24.15 -1.67
C THR A 60 25.58 23.06 -1.33
N ILE A 61 25.93 22.21 -0.35
CA ILE A 61 25.01 21.27 0.25
C ILE A 61 23.86 22.13 0.76
N ALA A 62 22.71 22.06 0.09
CA ALA A 62 21.54 22.81 0.49
C ALA A 62 21.18 22.36 1.89
N THR A 63 21.53 23.18 2.89
CA THR A 63 21.27 22.89 4.30
C THR A 63 19.77 22.83 4.45
N LYS A 64 19.24 21.60 4.49
CA LYS A 64 17.82 21.31 4.68
C LYS A 64 17.38 22.10 5.90
N LYS A 65 16.61 23.18 5.66
CA LYS A 65 16.25 24.19 6.66
C LYS A 65 15.87 23.46 7.94
N ALA A 66 16.61 23.71 9.02
CA ALA A 66 16.38 23.03 10.29
C ALA A 66 14.89 23.15 10.62
N PRO A 67 14.17 22.04 10.81
CA PRO A 67 12.75 22.11 11.08
C PRO A 67 12.55 22.95 12.33
N ILE A 68 11.62 23.90 12.27
CA ILE A 68 11.26 24.71 13.43
C ILE A 68 10.85 23.73 14.53
N PRO A 69 11.50 23.72 15.72
CA PRO A 69 11.18 22.76 16.75
C PRO A 69 9.74 23.01 17.20
N TYR A 70 8.88 22.01 17.01
CA TYR A 70 7.54 22.03 17.56
C TYR A 70 7.63 21.60 19.03
N THR A 71 6.90 22.32 19.89
CA THR A 71 6.70 21.93 21.28
C THR A 71 5.29 21.40 21.43
N PHE A 72 5.18 20.12 21.76
CA PHE A 72 3.93 19.44 22.07
C PHE A 72 3.81 19.31 23.58
N THR A 73 2.61 19.53 24.11
CA THR A 73 2.36 19.51 25.57
C THR A 73 1.07 18.79 25.90
N VAL A 74 1.10 18.03 26.99
CA VAL A 74 -0.09 17.57 27.71
C VAL A 74 -0.20 18.43 28.96
N ARG A 75 -1.36 19.04 29.19
CA ARG A 75 -1.61 19.87 30.37
C ARG A 75 -1.97 18.99 31.56
N SER A 76 -1.67 19.47 32.77
CA SER A 76 -2.20 18.82 33.98
C SER A 76 -3.74 18.84 33.95
N GLY A 77 -4.37 17.70 34.19
CA GLY A 77 -5.82 17.50 34.09
C GLY A 77 -6.37 17.40 32.66
N GLU A 78 -5.53 17.32 31.62
CA GLU A 78 -5.97 17.05 30.24
C GLU A 78 -5.90 15.54 29.96
N ARG A 79 -6.88 15.00 29.21
CA ARG A 79 -6.83 13.62 28.71
C ARG A 79 -5.78 13.49 27.61
N TYR A 80 -5.02 12.41 27.59
CA TYR A 80 -3.98 12.20 26.56
C TYR A 80 -4.57 12.19 25.14
N GLN A 81 -5.77 11.63 24.95
CA GLN A 81 -6.51 11.68 23.69
C GLN A 81 -6.84 13.12 23.25
N VAL A 82 -7.19 14.01 24.19
CA VAL A 82 -7.50 15.42 23.91
C VAL A 82 -6.24 16.19 23.51
N ALA A 83 -5.12 15.95 24.21
CA ALA A 83 -3.83 16.51 23.83
C ALA A 83 -3.41 16.03 22.43
N LEU A 84 -3.50 14.73 22.15
CA LEU A 84 -3.13 14.16 20.85
C LEU A 84 -4.03 14.68 19.72
N ASN A 85 -5.35 14.74 19.92
CA ASN A 85 -6.29 15.38 18.99
C ASN A 85 -5.91 16.84 18.67
N ARG A 86 -5.51 17.60 19.70
CA ARG A 86 -5.06 19.00 19.56
C ARG A 86 -3.74 19.09 18.80
N TRP A 87 -2.80 18.16 19.00
CA TRP A 87 -1.54 18.12 18.27
C TRP A 87 -1.77 17.80 16.79
N ILE A 88 -2.59 16.78 16.49
CA ILE A 88 -2.97 16.38 15.12
C ILE A 88 -3.62 17.57 14.38
N LYS A 89 -4.56 18.27 15.02
CA LYS A 89 -5.20 19.47 14.44
C LYS A 89 -4.21 20.63 14.23
N ALA A 90 -3.25 20.82 15.14
CA ALA A 90 -2.19 21.81 14.97
C ALA A 90 -1.23 21.49 13.81
N MET A 91 -1.14 20.22 13.40
CA MET A 91 -0.41 19.80 12.18
C MET A 91 -1.22 19.96 10.89
N GLY A 92 -2.49 20.40 10.96
CA GLY A 92 -3.34 20.71 9.81
C GLY A 92 -4.37 19.63 9.43
N TYR A 93 -4.40 18.48 10.12
CA TYR A 93 -5.38 17.42 9.86
C TYR A 93 -6.70 17.73 10.57
N GLN A 94 -7.79 17.76 9.82
CA GLN A 94 -9.11 18.19 10.31
C GLN A 94 -9.88 17.03 10.94
N ASN A 95 -9.82 15.85 10.30
CA ASN A 95 -10.50 14.63 10.73
C ASN A 95 -9.49 13.63 11.30
N ILE A 96 -9.95 12.82 12.26
CA ILE A 96 -9.10 11.86 12.99
C ILE A 96 -9.86 10.54 13.08
N ALA A 97 -9.37 9.51 12.38
CA ALA A 97 -9.86 8.15 12.47
C ALA A 97 -9.15 7.40 13.61
N TRP A 98 -9.87 6.57 14.35
CA TRP A 98 -9.37 5.90 15.56
C TRP A 98 -9.60 4.39 15.50
N SER A 99 -8.53 3.61 15.49
CA SER A 99 -8.59 2.15 15.45
C SER A 99 -7.65 1.57 16.50
N MET A 100 -8.14 1.55 17.74
CA MET A 100 -7.40 1.10 18.91
C MET A 100 -8.23 0.15 19.75
N ASN A 101 -7.56 -0.85 20.34
CA ASN A 101 -8.14 -1.78 21.29
C ASN A 101 -8.65 -1.07 22.55
N LYS A 102 -9.50 -1.75 23.33
CA LYS A 102 -10.18 -1.16 24.48
C LYS A 102 -9.23 -0.67 25.58
N ALA A 103 -8.15 -1.41 25.86
CA ALA A 103 -7.20 -1.06 26.92
C ALA A 103 -6.37 0.17 26.56
N ASN A 104 -5.82 0.20 25.35
CA ASN A 104 -5.01 1.32 24.86
C ASN A 104 -5.85 2.60 24.67
N ARG A 105 -7.10 2.45 24.21
CA ARG A 105 -8.06 3.55 24.14
C ARG A 105 -8.40 4.10 25.54
N GLN A 106 -8.52 3.23 26.55
CA GLN A 106 -8.75 3.64 27.92
C GLN A 106 -7.53 4.36 28.52
N ALA A 107 -6.31 3.88 28.27
CA ALA A 107 -5.08 4.55 28.71
C ALA A 107 -4.95 5.98 28.14
N LEU A 108 -5.39 6.19 26.89
CA LEU A 108 -5.47 7.54 26.30
C LEU A 108 -6.60 8.41 26.88
N ASP A 109 -7.64 7.81 27.46
CA ASP A 109 -8.76 8.52 28.08
C ASP A 109 -8.45 8.97 29.53
N GLU A 110 -7.36 8.48 30.12
CA GLU A 110 -6.87 8.89 31.43
C GLU A 110 -6.38 10.35 31.46
N LEU A 111 -6.43 10.95 32.65
CA LEU A 111 -6.02 12.33 32.90
C LEU A 111 -4.55 12.40 33.27
N SER A 112 -3.80 13.31 32.64
CA SER A 112 -2.40 13.56 33.01
C SER A 112 -2.30 14.28 34.36
N ASN A 113 -1.74 13.62 35.36
CA ASN A 113 -1.55 14.20 36.71
C ASN A 113 -0.53 15.34 36.75
N THR A 114 0.34 15.43 35.74
CA THR A 114 1.38 16.45 35.60
C THR A 114 1.32 17.07 34.19
N SER A 115 1.97 18.22 33.99
CA SER A 115 2.16 18.71 32.62
C SER A 115 3.37 18.01 32.00
N MET A 116 3.18 17.44 30.81
CA MET A 116 4.25 16.83 30.01
C MET A 116 4.60 17.74 28.84
N ARG A 117 5.88 17.73 28.44
CA ARG A 117 6.41 18.52 27.31
C ARG A 117 7.31 17.64 26.46
N PHE A 118 7.06 17.65 25.16
CA PHE A 118 7.79 16.89 24.15
C PHE A 118 8.25 17.85 23.05
N ASP A 119 9.56 17.93 22.82
CA ASP A 119 10.15 18.87 21.86
C ASP A 119 10.74 18.13 20.64
N GLY A 120 10.48 18.66 19.44
CA GLY A 120 11.09 18.16 18.19
C GLY A 120 10.08 18.03 17.06
N SER A 121 10.03 16.84 16.44
CA SER A 121 9.08 16.51 15.37
C SER A 121 7.80 15.89 15.95
N PHE A 122 6.70 15.99 15.22
CA PHE A 122 5.42 15.38 15.62
C PHE A 122 5.55 13.86 15.87
N LYS A 123 6.24 13.12 14.98
CA LYS A 123 6.51 11.69 15.18
C LYS A 123 7.31 11.41 16.47
N LYS A 124 8.31 12.24 16.79
CA LYS A 124 9.08 12.08 18.03
C LYS A 124 8.19 12.28 19.27
N ALA A 125 7.38 13.32 19.30
CA ALA A 125 6.48 13.59 20.43
C ALA A 125 5.40 12.53 20.62
N VAL A 126 4.91 11.93 19.53
CA VAL A 126 3.94 10.82 19.59
C VAL A 126 4.60 9.55 20.13
N ASN A 127 5.81 9.22 19.68
CA ASN A 127 6.58 8.10 20.22
C ASN A 127 6.89 8.32 21.72
N GLU A 128 7.35 9.51 22.12
CA GLU A 128 7.65 9.81 23.53
C GLU A 128 6.40 9.77 24.43
N LEU A 129 5.21 10.11 23.89
CA LEU A 129 3.93 9.90 24.58
C LEU A 129 3.56 8.42 24.67
N SER A 130 3.79 7.65 23.60
CA SER A 130 3.57 6.20 23.54
C SER A 130 4.40 5.47 24.59
N ASP A 131 5.70 5.80 24.68
CA ASP A 131 6.63 5.28 25.68
C ASP A 131 6.21 5.67 27.11
N ALA A 132 5.82 6.94 27.33
CA ALA A 132 5.38 7.43 28.64
C ALA A 132 4.09 6.77 29.17
N LEU A 133 3.23 6.29 28.26
CA LEU A 133 1.99 5.57 28.60
C LEU A 133 2.14 4.05 28.55
N GLY A 134 3.30 3.52 28.16
CA GLY A 134 3.48 2.08 27.90
C GLY A 134 2.48 1.51 26.88
N THR A 135 1.96 2.37 26.00
CA THR A 135 0.79 2.10 25.13
C THR A 135 1.20 2.40 23.69
N PRO A 136 1.11 1.44 22.74
CA PRO A 136 1.47 1.71 21.34
C PRO A 136 0.53 2.74 20.70
N ILE A 137 1.13 3.81 20.15
CA ILE A 137 0.41 4.88 19.43
C ILE A 137 1.10 5.09 18.08
N ASN A 138 0.55 4.47 17.04
CA ASN A 138 0.96 4.66 15.66
C ASN A 138 0.08 5.72 14.97
N ILE A 139 0.67 6.48 14.05
CA ILE A 139 -0.05 7.48 13.26
C ILE A 139 0.26 7.35 11.77
N ILE A 140 -0.80 7.35 10.97
CA ILE A 140 -0.77 7.49 9.51
C ILE A 140 -1.49 8.80 9.13
N THR A 141 -1.11 9.42 8.01
CA THR A 141 -1.71 10.68 7.54
C THR A 141 -1.98 10.63 6.05
N ASP A 142 -3.18 11.02 5.63
CA ASP A 142 -3.49 11.34 4.24
C ASP A 142 -3.51 12.86 4.03
N ASN A 143 -2.50 13.36 3.33
CA ASN A 143 -2.33 14.78 3.02
C ASN A 143 -3.32 15.29 1.95
N LYS A 144 -4.00 14.40 1.20
CA LYS A 144 -5.00 14.79 0.20
C LYS A 144 -6.35 15.10 0.82
N THR A 145 -6.76 14.29 1.80
CA THR A 145 -8.04 14.44 2.52
C THR A 145 -7.90 15.18 3.85
N LEU A 146 -6.66 15.52 4.25
CA LEU A 146 -6.32 16.17 5.53
C LEU A 146 -6.82 15.35 6.74
N VAL A 147 -6.61 14.04 6.70
CA VAL A 147 -7.02 13.10 7.74
C VAL A 147 -5.82 12.41 8.37
N ALA A 148 -5.83 12.27 9.69
CA ALA A 148 -4.91 11.41 10.42
C ALA A 148 -5.64 10.15 10.91
N GLY A 149 -4.95 9.01 10.92
CA GLY A 149 -5.40 7.80 11.58
C GLY A 149 -4.51 7.50 12.79
N VAL A 150 -5.10 7.23 13.95
CA VAL A 150 -4.40 6.81 15.17
C VAL A 150 -4.77 5.36 15.48
N TYR A 151 -3.75 4.50 15.60
CA TYR A 151 -3.92 3.05 15.75
C TYR A 151 -2.88 2.40 16.64
N ASP A 152 -3.14 1.15 17.04
CA ASP A 152 -2.30 0.38 17.96
C ASP A 152 -1.92 -1.04 17.49
N PHE A 153 -2.40 -1.46 16.32
CA PHE A 153 -2.01 -2.71 15.68
C PHE A 153 -0.68 -2.60 14.92
N ASP A 154 -0.07 -3.76 14.65
CA ASP A 154 1.16 -3.90 13.87
C ASP A 154 0.91 -3.84 12.36
N GLY A 155 1.90 -3.35 11.61
CA GLY A 155 1.89 -3.31 10.15
C GLY A 155 1.40 -2.00 9.55
N ASP A 156 1.17 -2.00 8.23
CA ASP A 156 0.63 -0.83 7.51
C ASP A 156 -0.86 -0.65 7.85
N ALA A 157 -1.27 0.60 8.08
CA ALA A 157 -2.67 0.98 8.20
C ALA A 157 -3.24 1.57 6.89
N ARG A 158 -4.56 1.55 6.73
CA ARG A 158 -5.30 2.21 5.64
C ARG A 158 -6.43 3.06 6.20
N ILE A 159 -6.51 4.31 5.73
CA ILE A 159 -7.69 5.17 5.94
C ILE A 159 -8.63 4.95 4.74
N THR A 160 -9.90 4.66 5.00
CA THR A 160 -10.96 4.57 3.99
C THR A 160 -12.03 5.62 4.29
N HIS A 161 -12.39 6.45 3.30
CA HIS A 161 -13.51 7.39 3.44
C HIS A 161 -14.83 6.66 3.17
N ILE A 162 -15.64 6.51 4.22
CA ILE A 162 -16.95 5.86 4.17
C ILE A 162 -18.01 6.92 3.90
N LYS A 163 -18.58 6.86 2.70
CA LYS A 163 -19.62 7.78 2.22
C LYS A 163 -20.43 7.12 1.10
N GLY A 164 -21.74 7.25 1.13
CA GLY A 164 -22.67 6.79 0.10
C GLY A 164 -24.06 7.35 0.33
N SER A 165 -25.03 6.90 -0.47
CA SER A 165 -26.46 7.11 -0.24
C SER A 165 -27.19 5.82 0.15
N SER A 166 -26.55 4.67 -0.09
CA SER A 166 -27.06 3.36 0.30
C SER A 166 -25.92 2.42 0.66
N LEU A 167 -26.22 1.38 1.44
CA LEU A 167 -25.25 0.41 1.93
C LEU A 167 -24.56 -0.34 0.78
N LYS A 168 -25.30 -0.73 -0.27
CA LYS A 168 -24.74 -1.37 -1.47
C LYS A 168 -23.67 -0.50 -2.13
N VAL A 169 -23.89 0.82 -2.22
CA VAL A 169 -22.91 1.77 -2.79
C VAL A 169 -21.69 1.94 -1.89
N VAL A 170 -21.87 1.95 -0.56
CA VAL A 170 -20.77 2.03 0.40
C VAL A 170 -19.90 0.78 0.33
N VAL A 171 -20.51 -0.40 0.42
CA VAL A 171 -19.81 -1.67 0.37
C VAL A 171 -19.08 -1.83 -0.96
N GLU A 172 -19.70 -1.51 -2.10
CA GLU A 172 -19.03 -1.52 -3.41
C GLU A 172 -17.73 -0.69 -3.40
N ARG A 173 -17.75 0.50 -2.78
CA ARG A 173 -16.58 1.38 -2.67
C ARG A 173 -15.51 0.82 -1.75
N VAL A 174 -15.90 0.23 -0.62
CA VAL A 174 -14.98 -0.46 0.30
C VAL A 174 -14.29 -1.61 -0.44
N VAL A 175 -15.05 -2.54 -1.02
CA VAL A 175 -14.53 -3.70 -1.76
C VAL A 175 -13.54 -3.29 -2.85
N LYS A 176 -13.90 -2.28 -3.66
CA LYS A 176 -13.01 -1.76 -4.71
C LYS A 176 -11.76 -1.05 -4.15
N ASN A 177 -11.84 -0.38 -3.00
CA ASN A 177 -10.69 0.25 -2.34
C ASN A 177 -9.65 -0.79 -1.86
N TYR A 178 -10.10 -1.96 -1.40
CA TYR A 178 -9.23 -3.10 -1.07
C TYR A 178 -8.75 -3.89 -2.29
N GLY A 179 -9.16 -3.53 -3.51
CA GLY A 179 -8.77 -4.22 -4.73
C GLY A 179 -9.48 -5.55 -4.96
N LEU A 180 -10.54 -5.84 -4.19
CA LEU A 180 -11.36 -7.03 -4.35
C LEU A 180 -12.43 -6.85 -5.43
N ARG A 181 -12.97 -7.97 -5.89
CA ARG A 181 -13.96 -8.02 -6.98
C ARG A 181 -15.37 -7.75 -6.46
N TRP A 182 -16.07 -6.89 -7.17
CA TRP A 182 -17.47 -6.57 -6.97
C TRP A 182 -18.25 -6.59 -8.29
N ASP A 183 -19.27 -7.44 -8.35
CA ASP A 183 -20.14 -7.60 -9.52
C ASP A 183 -21.48 -6.86 -9.26
N SER A 184 -21.61 -5.64 -9.77
CA SER A 184 -22.78 -4.75 -9.50
C SER A 184 -24.08 -5.13 -10.22
N GLY A 185 -24.06 -6.08 -11.17
CA GLY A 185 -25.21 -6.45 -12.01
C GLY A 185 -26.26 -7.32 -11.31
N ASP A 186 -27.31 -7.72 -12.04
CA ASP A 186 -28.40 -8.54 -11.49
C ASP A 186 -28.24 -10.05 -11.76
N ALA A 187 -27.18 -10.44 -12.46
CA ALA A 187 -26.88 -11.82 -12.85
C ALA A 187 -26.60 -12.75 -11.63
N PHE A 188 -26.54 -14.06 -11.88
CA PHE A 188 -26.23 -15.06 -10.84
C PHE A 188 -24.88 -14.84 -10.12
N SER A 189 -23.91 -14.16 -10.76
CA SER A 189 -22.61 -13.84 -10.16
C SER A 189 -22.61 -12.51 -9.40
N ARG A 190 -23.76 -11.90 -9.09
CA ARG A 190 -23.80 -10.58 -8.43
C ARG A 190 -23.28 -10.61 -7.00
N SER A 191 -22.62 -9.53 -6.60
CA SER A 191 -22.09 -9.36 -5.24
C SER A 191 -23.15 -9.00 -4.19
N TRP A 192 -24.34 -8.55 -4.59
CA TRP A 192 -25.44 -8.22 -3.68
C TRP A 192 -26.56 -9.25 -3.80
N LEU A 193 -26.66 -10.15 -2.81
CA LEU A 193 -27.70 -11.18 -2.73
C LEU A 193 -28.83 -10.80 -1.75
N ALA A 194 -28.58 -9.88 -0.82
CA ALA A 194 -29.62 -9.32 0.06
C ALA A 194 -30.77 -8.70 -0.79
N PRO A 195 -32.04 -8.93 -0.41
CA PRO A 195 -33.21 -8.43 -1.15
C PRO A 195 -33.39 -6.92 -1.01
N ASN A 196 -32.92 -6.34 0.10
CA ASN A 196 -33.02 -4.91 0.40
C ASN A 196 -31.68 -4.21 0.13
N ASP A 197 -31.74 -2.92 -0.23
CA ASP A 197 -30.60 -1.99 -0.13
C ASP A 197 -30.97 -0.93 0.91
N TYR A 198 -30.13 -0.79 1.94
CA TYR A 198 -30.42 0.04 3.11
C TYR A 198 -29.96 1.48 2.87
N GLU A 199 -30.72 2.46 3.33
CA GLU A 199 -30.29 3.86 3.29
C GLU A 199 -29.04 4.05 4.14
N PHE A 200 -28.08 4.83 3.64
CA PHE A 200 -26.83 5.10 4.33
C PHE A 200 -26.53 6.60 4.29
N GLY A 201 -26.58 7.26 5.45
CA GLY A 201 -26.38 8.71 5.58
C GLY A 201 -25.03 9.13 6.17
N SER A 202 -24.24 8.18 6.69
CA SER A 202 -23.02 8.48 7.46
C SER A 202 -21.85 8.90 6.55
N ASP A 203 -21.07 9.88 7.02
CA ASP A 203 -19.83 10.35 6.38
C ASP A 203 -18.72 10.33 7.43
N TYR A 204 -17.82 9.35 7.33
CA TYR A 204 -16.76 9.13 8.32
C TYR A 204 -15.51 8.48 7.72
N TYR A 205 -14.42 8.47 8.48
CA TYR A 205 -13.17 7.82 8.08
C TYR A 205 -12.93 6.57 8.92
N LEU A 206 -12.86 5.42 8.25
CA LEU A 206 -12.54 4.12 8.83
C LEU A 206 -11.04 3.88 8.77
N LEU A 207 -10.47 3.29 9.81
CA LEU A 207 -9.06 2.96 9.92
C LEU A 207 -8.89 1.50 10.31
N THR A 208 -8.10 0.78 9.53
CA THR A 208 -7.91 -0.68 9.61
C THR A 208 -6.50 -1.05 9.19
N PRO A 209 -6.04 -2.29 9.47
CA PRO A 209 -4.88 -2.85 8.79
C PRO A 209 -5.08 -2.82 7.27
N LYS A 210 -4.00 -2.59 6.53
CA LYS A 210 -4.04 -2.24 5.10
C LYS A 210 -4.73 -3.24 4.20
N ASP A 211 -4.66 -4.52 4.55
CA ASP A 211 -5.18 -5.65 3.79
C ASP A 211 -6.30 -6.39 4.54
N ASP A 212 -6.75 -5.87 5.68
CA ASP A 212 -7.87 -6.39 6.47
C ASP A 212 -9.19 -5.74 6.03
N ILE A 213 -9.77 -6.33 4.98
CA ILE A 213 -11.12 -6.00 4.53
C ILE A 213 -12.21 -6.60 5.45
N GLU A 214 -11.93 -7.68 6.18
CA GLU A 214 -12.91 -8.34 7.03
C GLU A 214 -13.38 -7.40 8.15
N THR A 215 -12.44 -6.84 8.92
CA THR A 215 -12.75 -5.78 9.90
C THR A 215 -13.44 -4.60 9.24
N ALA A 216 -13.01 -4.19 8.03
CA ALA A 216 -13.60 -3.05 7.35
C ALA A 216 -15.08 -3.27 6.97
N LEU A 217 -15.42 -4.46 6.49
CA LEU A 217 -16.79 -4.83 6.17
C LEU A 217 -17.61 -5.07 7.45
N THR A 218 -17.06 -5.76 8.45
CA THR A 218 -17.73 -5.94 9.75
C THR A 218 -18.14 -4.60 10.37
N THR A 219 -17.26 -3.59 10.41
CA THR A 219 -17.62 -2.27 10.94
C THR A 219 -18.65 -1.51 10.07
N VAL A 220 -18.62 -1.69 8.75
CA VAL A 220 -19.59 -1.02 7.85
C VAL A 220 -20.98 -1.67 7.90
N LEU A 221 -21.03 -2.98 8.18
CA LEU A 221 -22.25 -3.78 8.22
C LEU A 221 -22.85 -3.94 9.63
N GLU A 222 -22.14 -3.55 10.70
CA GLU A 222 -22.49 -3.82 12.12
C GLU A 222 -23.93 -3.48 12.53
N GLU A 223 -24.53 -2.44 11.96
CA GLU A 223 -25.91 -1.99 12.27
C GLU A 223 -26.97 -2.51 11.30
N PHE A 224 -26.61 -3.36 10.34
CA PHE A 224 -27.48 -3.86 9.27
C PHE A 224 -27.61 -5.39 9.34
N PRO A 225 -28.78 -5.99 9.00
CA PRO A 225 -29.00 -7.44 9.10
C PRO A 225 -28.41 -8.18 7.88
N VAL A 226 -27.18 -7.86 7.51
CA VAL A 226 -26.46 -8.45 6.38
C VAL A 226 -25.00 -8.68 6.75
N TYR A 227 -24.42 -9.76 6.22
CA TYR A 227 -23.01 -10.07 6.39
C TYR A 227 -22.30 -10.25 5.05
N SER A 228 -20.98 -10.13 5.09
CA SER A 228 -20.10 -10.37 3.95
C SER A 228 -19.46 -11.75 4.01
N SER A 229 -19.30 -12.38 2.84
CA SER A 229 -18.38 -13.50 2.63
C SER A 229 -17.47 -13.21 1.43
N ILE A 230 -16.28 -13.83 1.42
CA ILE A 230 -15.28 -13.63 0.36
C ILE A 230 -14.99 -14.98 -0.29
N VAL A 231 -15.16 -15.04 -1.61
CA VAL A 231 -14.79 -16.20 -2.42
C VAL A 231 -13.28 -16.15 -2.66
N GLU A 232 -12.51 -16.82 -1.80
CA GLU A 232 -11.04 -16.78 -1.76
C GLU A 232 -10.37 -16.91 -3.15
N SER A 233 -10.87 -17.84 -3.98
CA SER A 233 -10.28 -18.14 -5.30
C SER A 233 -10.48 -17.07 -6.36
N THR A 234 -11.43 -16.14 -6.17
CA THR A 234 -11.74 -15.07 -7.12
C THR A 234 -11.61 -13.66 -6.53
N GLY A 235 -11.41 -13.56 -5.21
CA GLY A 235 -11.46 -12.30 -4.46
C GLY A 235 -12.83 -11.62 -4.53
N GLN A 236 -13.90 -12.35 -4.85
CA GLN A 236 -15.23 -11.78 -4.96
C GLN A 236 -15.90 -11.66 -3.59
N VAL A 237 -16.36 -10.46 -3.25
CA VAL A 237 -17.17 -10.22 -2.05
C VAL A 237 -18.65 -10.43 -2.37
N ILE A 238 -19.35 -11.13 -1.49
CA ILE A 238 -20.79 -11.44 -1.55
C ILE A 238 -21.46 -10.94 -0.27
N ILE A 239 -22.57 -10.22 -0.40
CA ILE A 239 -23.38 -9.71 0.72
C ILE A 239 -24.75 -10.39 0.74
N GLN A 240 -25.16 -10.92 1.89
CA GLN A 240 -26.42 -11.64 2.08
C GLN A 240 -27.02 -11.36 3.48
N GLU A 241 -28.33 -11.54 3.65
CA GLU A 241 -29.02 -11.30 4.94
C GLU A 241 -28.64 -12.36 5.98
N ASP A 242 -28.62 -11.94 7.25
CA ASP A 242 -28.56 -12.83 8.41
C ASP A 242 -29.82 -13.73 8.50
N LEU A 243 -29.67 -14.93 9.05
CA LEU A 243 -30.73 -15.95 9.18
C LEU A 243 -31.43 -15.92 10.55
#